data_AF-A0A4Y2NT43-F1
#
_entry.id   AF-A0A4Y2NT43-F1
#
_cell.length_a   1.000
_cell.length_b   1.000
_cell.length_c   1.000
_cell.angle_alpha   90.00
_cell.angle_beta   90.00
_cell.angle_gamma   90.00
#
_symmetry.space_group_name_H-M   'P 1'
#
loop_
_entity.id
_entity.type
_entity.pdbx_description
1 polymer ?
#
loop_
_entity_poly.entity_id
_entity_poly.type
_entity_poly.pdbx_seq_one_letter_code
_entity_poly.pdbx_strand_id
1 'polypeptide(L)' 'SSHKWKQFVRNRVKEIQSLSDKESWFHCSGLDNPADLLARGISVDCLLGSAKWWTVPSFLFDKDIPHHTPI' A
#
# COMPACT_ATOMS: atom_id res chain seq x y z
N SER A 1 -1.75 -13.54 -13.42
CA SER A 1 -0.66 -14.54 -13.41
C SER A 1 0.70 -13.86 -13.27
N SER A 2 1.56 -14.31 -12.36
CA SER A 2 2.92 -13.76 -12.10
C SER A 2 3.97 -14.18 -13.13
N HIS A 3 3.64 -15.12 -14.01
CA HIS A 3 4.54 -15.68 -15.03
C HIS A 3 5.05 -14.68 -16.07
N LYS A 4 4.39 -13.52 -16.20
CA LYS A 4 4.80 -12.44 -17.10
C LYS A 4 6.06 -11.68 -16.65
N TRP A 5 6.52 -11.90 -15.43
CA TRP A 5 7.62 -11.14 -14.82
C TRP A 5 8.94 -11.93 -14.78
N LYS A 6 10.07 -11.19 -14.77
CA LYS A 6 11.41 -11.75 -14.50
C LYS A 6 11.44 -12.41 -13.11
N GLN A 7 12.35 -13.38 -12.93
CA GLN A 7 12.42 -14.26 -11.75
C GLN A 7 12.23 -13.53 -10.40
N PHE A 8 12.96 -12.43 -10.15
CA PHE A 8 12.88 -11.69 -8.90
C PHE A 8 11.46 -11.15 -8.64
N VAL A 9 10.90 -10.42 -9.60
CA VAL A 9 9.55 -9.83 -9.52
C VAL A 9 8.50 -10.93 -9.44
N ARG A 10 8.64 -12.00 -10.23
CA ARG A 10 7.73 -13.16 -10.18
C ARG A 10 7.66 -13.79 -8.80
N ASN A 11 8.82 -14.01 -8.16
CA ASN A 11 8.89 -14.63 -6.84
C ASN A 11 8.18 -13.75 -5.79
N ARG A 12 8.40 -12.43 -5.82
CA ARG A 12 7.76 -11.50 -4.89
C ARG A 12 6.27 -11.35 -5.12
N VAL A 13 5.81 -11.26 -6.36
CA VAL A 13 4.38 -11.23 -6.67
C VAL A 13 3.71 -12.52 -6.17
N LYS A 14 4.34 -13.69 -6.38
CA LYS A 14 3.80 -14.97 -5.90
C LYS A 14 3.72 -15.01 -4.38
N GLU A 15 4.77 -14.56 -3.68
CA GLU A 15 4.81 -14.49 -2.22
C GLU A 15 3.70 -13.60 -1.67
N ILE A 16 3.58 -12.35 -2.15
CA ILE A 16 2.55 -11.41 -1.70
C ILE A 16 1.14 -11.97 -1.97
N GLN A 17 0.89 -12.53 -3.15
CA GLN A 17 -0.40 -13.16 -3.50
C GLN A 17 -0.69 -14.43 -2.69
N SER A 18 0.32 -15.11 -2.15
CA SER A 18 0.12 -16.26 -1.26
C SER A 18 -0.16 -15.86 0.19
N LEU A 19 0.23 -14.65 0.58
CA LEU A 19 0.12 -14.13 1.94
C LEU A 19 -1.06 -13.19 2.14
N SER A 20 -1.78 -12.81 1.08
CA SER A 20 -2.88 -11.87 1.14
C SER A 20 -3.95 -12.18 0.09
N ASP A 21 -5.19 -11.78 0.39
CA ASP A 21 -6.32 -11.92 -0.53
C ASP A 21 -6.31 -10.77 -1.55
N LYS A 22 -6.32 -11.12 -2.84
CA LYS A 22 -6.31 -10.17 -3.95
C LYS A 22 -7.58 -9.32 -3.99
N GLU A 23 -8.72 -9.87 -3.56
CA GLU A 23 -9.99 -9.14 -3.52
C GLU A 23 -10.00 -8.05 -2.45
N SER A 24 -9.04 -8.09 -1.53
CA SER A 24 -8.82 -7.07 -0.50
C SER A 24 -7.82 -5.99 -0.91
N TRP A 25 -7.33 -5.97 -2.16
CA TRP A 25 -6.35 -4.99 -2.64
C TRP A 25 -7.04 -3.81 -3.33
N PHE A 26 -6.90 -2.62 -2.73
CA PHE A 26 -7.50 -1.38 -3.23
C PHE A 26 -6.43 -0.32 -3.51
N HIS A 27 -6.74 0.60 -4.42
CA HIS A 27 -5.88 1.74 -4.70
C HIS A 27 -5.93 2.75 -3.54
N CYS A 28 -4.77 3.03 -2.95
CA CYS A 28 -4.58 4.14 -2.03
C CYS A 28 -3.93 5.31 -2.77
N SER A 29 -4.53 6.50 -2.68
CA SER A 29 -3.94 7.69 -3.31
C SER A 29 -2.57 8.00 -2.68
N GLY A 30 -1.64 8.53 -3.48
CA GLY A 30 -0.30 8.88 -2.96
C GLY A 30 -0.35 9.91 -1.82
N LEU A 31 -1.36 10.79 -1.80
CA LEU A 31 -1.53 11.78 -0.74
C LEU A 31 -1.93 11.15 0.60
N ASP A 32 -2.66 10.03 0.54
CA ASP A 32 -3.14 9.29 1.71
C ASP A 32 -2.20 8.17 2.13
N ASN A 33 -1.29 7.74 1.25
CA ASN A 33 -0.33 6.67 1.52
C ASN A 33 0.82 7.16 2.41
N PRO A 34 0.95 6.69 3.67
CA PRO A 34 2.05 7.10 4.54
C PRO A 34 3.43 6.75 3.99
N ALA A 35 3.55 5.68 3.19
CA ALA A 35 4.81 5.27 2.56
C ALA A 35 5.34 6.28 1.51
N ASP A 36 4.48 7.15 0.99
CA ASP A 36 4.88 8.23 0.08
C ASP A 36 5.87 9.20 0.75
N LEU A 37 5.74 9.42 2.07
CA LEU A 37 6.67 10.27 2.84
C LEU A 37 8.10 9.75 2.78
N LEU A 38 8.28 8.44 2.98
CA LEU A 38 9.60 7.81 2.89
C LEU A 38 10.14 7.82 1.47
N ALA A 39 9.29 7.49 0.48
CA ALA A 39 9.68 7.46 -0.93
C ALA A 39 10.13 8.84 -1.45
N ARG A 40 9.56 9.93 -0.92
CA ARG A 40 9.93 11.31 -1.25
C ARG A 40 11.16 11.84 -0.50
N GLY A 41 11.69 11.09 0.47
CA GLY A 41 12.91 11.47 1.20
C GLY A 41 12.69 12.47 2.33
N ILE A 42 11.65 12.29 3.15
CA ILE A 42 11.50 13.04 4.40
C ILE A 42 12.67 12.77 5.35
N SER A 43 13.10 13.77 6.13
CA SER A 43 14.11 13.57 7.18
C SER A 43 13.56 12.71 8.33
N VAL A 44 14.44 12.05 9.06
CA VAL A 44 14.06 11.22 10.22
C VAL A 44 13.33 12.05 11.28
N ASP A 45 13.81 13.26 11.60
CA ASP A 45 13.18 14.12 12.60
C ASP A 45 11.76 14.52 12.21
N CYS A 46 11.54 14.86 10.93
CA CYS A 46 10.21 15.17 10.42
C CYS A 46 9.31 13.93 10.36
N LEU A 47 9.86 12.75 10.06
CA LEU A 47 9.13 11.49 10.08
C LEU A 47 8.64 11.15 11.49
N LEU A 48 9.49 11.31 12.50
CA LEU A 48 9.14 11.05 13.90
C LEU A 48 7.95 11.89 14.36
N GLY A 49 7.87 13.15 13.92
CA GLY A 49 6.75 14.05 14.19
C GLY A 49 5.54 13.90 13.26
N SER A 50 5.59 13.02 12.25
CA SER A 50 4.55 12.91 11.24
C SER A 50 3.34 12.13 11.73
N ALA A 51 2.25 12.84 12.07
CA ALA A 51 0.97 12.20 12.37
C ALA A 51 0.55 11.25 11.24
N LYS A 52 0.71 11.67 9.97
CA LYS A 52 0.38 10.86 8.79
C LYS A 52 1.11 9.51 8.75
N TRP A 53 2.35 9.44 9.24
CA TRP A 53 3.11 8.19 9.31
C TRP A 53 2.55 7.23 10.38
N TRP A 54 2.18 7.80 11.53
CA TRP A 54 1.74 7.03 12.69
C TRP A 54 0.23 6.73 12.72
N THR A 55 -0.57 7.42 11.90
CA THR A 55 -2.02 7.24 11.82
C THR A 55 -2.42 6.45 10.59
N VAL A 56 -3.42 5.59 10.75
CA VAL A 56 -4.05 4.87 9.64
C VAL A 56 -4.97 5.83 8.87
N PRO A 57 -4.98 5.83 7.52
CA PRO A 57 -5.92 6.62 6.73
C PRO A 57 -7.38 6.35 7.12
N SER A 58 -8.19 7.42 7.23
CA SER A 58 -9.56 7.32 7.72
C SER A 58 -10.47 6.44 6.85
N PHE A 59 -10.23 6.39 5.54
CA PHE A 59 -11.01 5.59 4.59
C PHE A 59 -10.95 4.09 4.88
N LEU A 60 -9.96 3.60 5.63
CA LEU A 60 -9.89 2.19 6.03
C LEU A 60 -10.92 1.81 7.11
N PHE A 61 -11.50 2.81 7.78
CA PHE A 61 -12.56 2.61 8.78
C PHE A 61 -13.96 2.84 8.21
N ASP A 62 -14.07 3.33 6.97
CA ASP A 62 -15.37 3.46 6.32
C ASP A 62 -15.93 2.07 6.02
N LYS A 63 -17.19 1.86 6.42
CA LYS A 63 -17.91 0.60 6.17
C LYS A 63 -18.28 0.44 4.69
N ASP A 64 -18.37 1.57 4.00
CA ASP A 64 -18.56 1.66 2.57
C ASP A 64 -17.20 1.92 1.92
N ILE A 65 -16.26 0.97 2.02
CA ILE A 65 -15.07 1.00 1.15
C ILE A 65 -15.64 0.99 -0.27
N PRO A 66 -15.50 2.06 -1.06
CA PRO A 66 -16.13 2.11 -2.36
C PRO A 66 -15.68 0.88 -3.13
N HIS A 67 -16.65 0.15 -3.69
CA HIS A 67 -16.44 -0.98 -4.58
C HIS A 67 -15.76 -0.51 -5.87
N HIS A 68 -14.57 0.06 -5.76
CA HIS A 68 -13.65 0.20 -6.86
C HIS A 68 -13.08 -1.18 -7.15
N THR A 69 -12.93 -1.44 -8.44
CA THR A 69 -12.48 -2.72 -8.96
C THR A 69 -11.15 -3.10 -8.29
N PRO A 70 -11.04 -4.29 -7.69
CA PRO A 70 -9.77 -4.80 -7.18
C PRO A 70 -8.70 -4.78 -8.28
N ILE A 71 -7.46 -4.49 -7.91
CA ILE A 71 -6.31 -4.44 -8.83
C ILE A 71 -5.83 -5.86 -9.17
#